data_AF-A0A7C9HE63-F1
#
_entry.id   AF-A0A7C9HE63-F1
#
_cell.length_a   1.000
_cell.length_b   1.000
_cell.length_c   1.000
_cell.angle_alpha   90.00
_cell.angle_beta   90.00
_cell.angle_gamma   90.00
#
_symmetry.space_group_name_H-M   'P 1'
#
loop_
_entity.id
_entity.type
_entity.pdbx_description
1 polymer ?
#
loop_
_entity_poly.entity_id
_entity_poly.type
_entity_poly.pdbx_seq_one_letter_code
_entity_poly.pdbx_strand_id
1 'polypeptide(L)'
;MITLLIALSAFVFVTSCKRQVIKGVVIAKGETEYAIEHIDKGVLPFEFRSVPRSFILYVKDSVKTHRVKVNKETFNHAIIGEQIRLKQQ
;
A
#
# COMPACT_ATOMS: atom_id res chain seq x y z
N MET A 1 41.99 22.28 -0.45
CA MET A 1 40.64 22.74 -0.82
C MET A 1 39.63 21.90 -0.08
N ILE A 2 38.84 22.55 0.77
CA ILE A 2 37.82 21.95 1.61
C ILE A 2 36.59 21.66 0.72
N THR A 3 36.20 20.41 0.60
CA THR A 3 34.83 20.05 0.19
C THR A 3 34.24 19.14 1.24
N LEU A 4 33.67 19.82 2.23
CA LEU A 4 32.65 19.37 3.16
C LEU A 4 31.46 18.81 2.35
N LEU A 5 31.29 17.48 2.32
CA LEU A 5 30.02 16.88 1.88
C LEU A 5 29.32 16.29 3.10
N ILE A 6 28.50 17.12 3.73
CA ILE A 6 27.49 16.72 4.69
C ILE A 6 26.39 16.00 3.91
N ALA A 7 26.14 14.74 4.24
CA ALA A 7 24.84 14.10 3.98
C ALA A 7 24.55 13.11 5.11
N LEU A 8 24.08 13.65 6.24
CA LEU A 8 23.31 12.90 7.22
C LEU A 8 22.09 12.29 6.51
N SER A 9 22.00 10.96 6.50
CA SER A 9 20.93 10.24 7.20
C SER A 9 20.96 8.77 6.77
N ALA A 10 21.47 7.95 7.66
CA ALA A 10 21.28 6.51 7.61
C ALA A 10 19.79 6.21 7.88
N PHE A 11 18.95 6.24 6.85
CA PHE A 11 17.64 5.63 6.91
C PHE A 11 17.74 4.19 6.39
N VAL A 12 18.13 3.30 7.29
CA VAL A 12 18.07 1.86 7.08
C VAL A 12 16.59 1.45 7.12
N PHE A 13 15.93 1.49 5.96
CA PHE A 13 14.69 0.74 5.76
C PHE A 13 15.04 -0.66 5.26
N VAL A 14 15.26 -1.58 6.20
CA VAL A 14 15.15 -3.01 5.92
C VAL A 14 13.68 -3.29 5.63
N THR A 15 13.31 -3.37 4.35
CA THR A 15 12.14 -4.16 3.96
C THR A 15 12.58 -5.12 2.88
N SER A 16 12.33 -6.40 3.14
CA SER A 16 12.88 -7.56 2.44
C SER A 16 12.77 -7.43 0.92
N CYS A 17 13.92 -7.32 0.25
CA CYS A 17 14.07 -7.42 -1.20
C CYS A 17 13.68 -8.82 -1.70
N LYS A 18 12.39 -9.09 -1.81
CA LYS A 18 11.87 -10.09 -2.75
C LYS A 18 10.80 -9.39 -3.57
N ARG A 19 11.11 -9.10 -4.84
CA ARG A 19 10.13 -8.72 -5.85
C ARG A 19 9.11 -9.85 -5.99
N GLN A 20 8.14 -9.91 -5.09
CA GLN A 20 7.11 -10.94 -5.10
C GLN A 20 6.13 -10.56 -6.20
N VAL A 21 6.15 -11.38 -7.25
CA VAL A 21 5.16 -11.32 -8.32
C VAL A 21 3.96 -12.09 -7.83
N ILE A 22 2.84 -11.40 -7.61
CA ILE A 22 1.57 -12.03 -7.23
C ILE A 22 0.83 -12.35 -8.52
N LYS A 23 0.59 -13.63 -8.78
CA LYS A 23 -0.21 -14.11 -9.90
C LYS A 23 -1.46 -14.77 -9.34
N GLY A 24 -2.62 -14.48 -9.89
CA GLY A 24 -3.86 -15.11 -9.44
C GLY A 24 -5.09 -14.43 -10.03
N VAL A 25 -6.26 -14.90 -9.64
CA VAL A 25 -7.55 -14.39 -10.10
C VAL A 25 -8.05 -13.33 -9.14
N VAL A 26 -8.51 -12.19 -9.66
CA VAL A 26 -9.16 -11.18 -8.82
C VAL A 26 -10.51 -11.72 -8.35
N ILE A 27 -10.68 -11.90 -7.05
CA ILE A 27 -11.94 -12.40 -6.48
C ILE A 27 -12.80 -11.29 -5.90
N ALA A 28 -12.18 -10.18 -5.47
CA ALA A 28 -12.89 -9.04 -4.92
C ALA A 28 -12.05 -7.76 -5.04
N LYS A 29 -12.75 -6.64 -4.98
CA LYS A 29 -12.18 -5.30 -4.93
C LYS A 29 -12.63 -4.63 -3.63
N GLY A 30 -11.70 -3.99 -2.95
CA GLY A 30 -11.95 -3.20 -1.75
C GLY A 30 -11.43 -1.79 -1.94
N GLU A 31 -12.19 -0.82 -1.48
CA GLU A 31 -11.79 0.58 -1.46
C GLU A 31 -11.92 1.10 -0.03
N THR A 32 -10.85 1.70 0.47
CA THR A 32 -10.89 2.45 1.73
C THR A 32 -11.17 3.90 1.38
N GLU A 33 -12.28 4.44 1.90
CA GLU A 33 -12.63 5.85 1.73
C GLU A 33 -11.60 6.77 2.38
N TYR A 34 -11.58 8.03 1.95
CA TYR A 34 -10.80 9.06 2.64
C TYR A 34 -11.48 9.31 3.99
N ALA A 35 -10.81 8.95 5.08
CA ALA A 35 -11.30 9.14 6.42
C ALA A 35 -10.41 10.12 7.17
N ILE A 36 -11.04 10.98 7.98
CA ILE A 36 -10.34 11.76 9.00
C ILE A 36 -10.53 10.99 10.31
N GLU A 37 -9.47 10.34 10.78
CA GLU A 37 -9.50 9.64 12.06
C GLU A 37 -9.20 10.63 13.18
N HIS A 38 -10.06 10.59 14.19
CA HIS A 38 -9.86 11.32 15.43
C HIS A 38 -8.94 10.52 16.34
N ILE A 39 -7.76 11.07 16.64
CA ILE A 39 -6.84 10.44 17.58
C ILE A 39 -7.16 11.00 18.97
N ASP A 40 -7.86 10.20 19.76
CA ASP A 40 -8.07 10.53 21.16
C ASP A 40 -6.76 10.37 21.94
N LYS A 41 -6.11 11.49 22.27
CA LYS A 41 -4.90 11.55 23.10
C LYS A 41 -5.21 11.90 24.56
N GLY A 42 -6.49 12.03 24.93
CA GLY A 42 -6.90 12.48 26.27
C GLY A 42 -6.56 13.93 26.60
N VAL A 43 -6.14 14.74 25.60
CA VAL A 43 -5.81 16.16 25.74
C VAL A 43 -6.40 16.96 24.57
N LEU A 44 -6.85 18.18 24.86
CA LEU A 44 -7.37 19.13 23.88
C LEU A 44 -6.25 20.08 23.40
N PRO A 45 -6.30 20.56 22.15
CA PRO A 45 -7.24 20.20 21.09
C PRO A 45 -6.96 18.80 20.53
N PHE A 46 -8.01 18.16 20.04
CA PHE A 46 -7.91 16.85 19.44
C PHE A 46 -7.02 16.85 18.19
N GLU A 47 -6.25 15.78 18.02
CA GLU A 47 -5.47 15.57 16.81
C GLU A 47 -6.30 14.80 15.79
N PHE A 48 -6.29 15.30 14.56
CA PHE A 48 -6.91 14.66 13.42
C PHE A 48 -5.84 14.13 12.48
N ARG A 49 -6.00 12.89 12.01
CA ARG A 49 -5.11 12.30 11.00
C ARG A 49 -5.91 12.01 9.73
N SER A 50 -5.39 12.48 8.60
CA SER A 50 -5.90 12.08 7.30
C SER A 50 -5.43 10.66 6.97
N VAL A 51 -6.39 9.78 6.69
CA VAL A 51 -6.11 8.43 6.19
C VAL A 51 -6.28 8.45 4.68
N PRO A 52 -5.19 8.31 3.91
CA PRO A 52 -5.26 8.39 2.46
C PRO A 52 -6.04 7.21 1.89
N ARG A 53 -6.91 7.52 0.92
CA ARG A 53 -7.70 6.56 0.15
C ARG A 53 -6.77 5.47 -0.37
N SER A 54 -7.13 4.22 -0.10
CA SER A 54 -6.31 3.06 -0.46
C SER A 54 -7.14 2.09 -1.28
N PHE A 55 -6.62 1.69 -2.43
CA PHE A 55 -7.26 0.71 -3.31
C PHE A 55 -6.68 -0.67 -3.07
N ILE A 56 -7.54 -1.65 -2.84
CA ILE A 56 -7.16 -2.99 -2.43
C ILE A 56 -7.76 -4.00 -3.39
N LEU A 57 -6.92 -4.87 -3.95
CA LEU A 57 -7.34 -6.04 -4.70
C LEU A 57 -7.17 -7.30 -3.86
N TYR A 58 -8.19 -8.16 -3.89
CA TYR A 58 -8.10 -9.51 -3.33
C TYR A 58 -7.86 -10.47 -4.48
N VAL A 59 -6.65 -11.03 -4.52
CA VAL A 59 -6.19 -11.92 -5.57
C VAL A 59 -6.04 -13.32 -5.01
N LYS A 60 -6.79 -14.28 -5.54
CA LYS A 60 -6.68 -15.69 -5.15
C LYS A 60 -5.69 -16.39 -6.06
N ASP A 61 -4.62 -16.91 -5.48
CA ASP A 61 -3.76 -17.89 -6.13
C ASP A 61 -4.22 -19.32 -5.77
N SER A 62 -3.58 -20.34 -6.30
CA SER A 62 -3.91 -21.75 -6.00
C SER A 62 -3.76 -22.09 -4.51
N VAL A 63 -2.90 -21.35 -3.78
CA VAL A 63 -2.56 -21.61 -2.38
C VAL A 63 -3.34 -20.76 -1.40
N LYS A 64 -3.53 -19.46 -1.70
CA LYS A 64 -4.11 -18.51 -0.75
C LYS A 64 -4.69 -17.27 -1.42
N THR A 65 -5.50 -16.54 -0.66
CA THR A 65 -5.94 -15.20 -1.01
C THR A 65 -4.92 -14.16 -0.55
N HIS A 66 -4.47 -13.34 -1.49
CA HIS A 66 -3.57 -12.22 -1.28
C HIS A 66 -4.35 -10.91 -1.23
N ARG A 67 -4.10 -10.11 -0.19
CA ARG A 67 -4.56 -8.72 -0.12
C ARG A 67 -3.45 -7.82 -0.66
N VAL A 68 -3.72 -7.12 -1.76
CA VAL A 68 -2.72 -6.29 -2.46
C VAL A 68 -3.19 -4.85 -2.53
N LYS A 69 -2.39 -3.92 -1.99
CA LYS A 69 -2.63 -2.48 -2.17
C LYS A 69 -2.11 -2.08 -3.56
N VAL A 70 -2.94 -1.37 -4.32
CA VAL A 70 -2.64 -0.94 -5.70
C VAL A 70 -2.94 0.53 -5.90
N ASN A 71 -2.48 1.09 -7.02
CA ASN A 71 -2.83 2.43 -7.45
C ASN A 71 -4.26 2.46 -8.04
N LYS A 72 -4.85 3.65 -8.09
CA LYS A 72 -6.22 3.87 -8.62
C LYS A 72 -6.38 3.33 -10.04
N GLU A 73 -5.41 3.60 -10.92
CA GLU A 73 -5.46 3.14 -12.32
C GLU A 73 -5.51 1.61 -12.42
N THR A 74 -4.64 0.93 -11.67
CA THR A 74 -4.61 -0.54 -11.63
C THR A 74 -5.90 -1.12 -11.04
N PHE A 75 -6.47 -0.46 -10.03
CA PHE A 75 -7.76 -0.87 -9.45
C PHE A 75 -8.93 -0.74 -10.43
N ASN A 76 -8.95 0.34 -11.22
CA ASN A 76 -9.98 0.57 -12.23
C ASN A 76 -9.88 -0.45 -13.37
N HIS A 77 -8.66 -0.77 -13.81
CA HIS A 77 -8.42 -1.74 -14.90
C HIS A 77 -8.57 -3.20 -14.50
N ALA A 78 -8.44 -3.56 -13.22
CA ALA A 78 -8.62 -4.94 -12.78
C ALA A 78 -10.08 -5.41 -13.01
N ILE A 79 -10.32 -6.62 -13.50
CA ILE A 79 -11.68 -7.17 -13.63
C ILE A 79 -11.82 -8.36 -12.67
N ILE A 80 -12.95 -8.44 -11.95
CA ILE A 80 -13.23 -9.58 -11.07
C ILE A 80 -13.42 -10.83 -11.95
N GLY A 81 -12.75 -11.93 -11.59
CA GLY A 81 -12.69 -13.15 -12.38
C GLY A 81 -11.53 -13.21 -13.38
N GLU A 82 -10.80 -12.10 -13.58
CA GLU A 82 -9.65 -12.07 -14.47
C GLU A 82 -8.36 -12.48 -13.75
N GLN A 83 -7.51 -13.21 -14.47
CA GLN A 83 -6.18 -13.54 -13.99
C GLN A 83 -5.24 -12.35 -14.18
N ILE A 84 -4.71 -11.83 -13.08
CA ILE A 84 -3.79 -10.71 -13.09
C ILE A 84 -2.41 -11.13 -12.59
N ARG A 85 -1.40 -10.37 -13.04
CA ARG A 85 -0.02 -10.50 -12.57
C ARG A 85 0.45 -9.15 -12.05
N LEU A 86 0.49 -9.00 -10.73
CA LEU A 86 0.93 -7.77 -10.08
C LEU A 86 2.39 -7.91 -9.67
N LYS A 87 3.19 -6.90 -10.03
CA LYS A 87 4.51 -6.70 -9.43
C LYS A 87 4.31 -5.80 -8.23
N GLN A 88 4.66 -6.29 -7.04
CA GLN A 88 4.69 -5.46 -5.85
C GLN A 88 5.87 -4.48 -6.02
N GLN A 89 5.57 -3.18 -6.15
CA GLN A 89 6.55 -2.10 -6.23
C GLN A 89 7.24 -1.88 -4.90
#